data_AF-A0A7X7DFM0-F1
#
_entry.id   AF-A0A7X7DFM0-F1
#
_cell.length_a   1.000
_cell.length_b   1.000
_cell.length_c   1.000
_cell.angle_alpha   90.00
_cell.angle_beta   90.00
_cell.angle_gamma   90.00
#
_symmetry.space_group_name_H-M   'P 1'
#
loop_
_entity.id
_entity.type
_entity.pdbx_description
1 polymer ?
#
loop_
_entity_poly.entity_id
_entity_poly.type
_entity_poly.pdbx_seq_one_letter_code
_entity_poly.pdbx_strand_id
1 'polypeptide(L)'
;MKRLAWMGVLAAALALGAAGCDWDTGSDAEHWSGSYDWVNFSGVYRGSVTTTLDPDYQPAATNSKVDTFTMFRFQTQQNGKTTRAPIAKGSVTITVAGAGLTDPDHDGQLTGPLGTGSFNYDNGTWAIDILPAYRNDDENQSIYVAYGYVTEESGTEFGAAQTEAYSFTVHQNGEKLSITENTGASYSGRITQMRSASGVEMPHSYDRKLPENGDVITASFEASGSGGRIVGTLQGVVEVGVFNDRRMDGTKITAGSSDDITAVAPAVEITIVSTAPTGTDTGTGTESTETNTTD
;
A
#
# COMPACT_ATOMS: atom_id res chain seq x y z
N MET A 1 59.25 -14.15 26.77
CA MET A 1 58.19 -15.17 26.58
C MET A 1 56.87 -14.58 27.07
N LYS A 2 55.76 -14.79 26.34
CA LYS A 2 54.39 -14.23 26.53
C LYS A 2 54.04 -12.95 25.75
N ARG A 3 54.06 -13.01 24.41
CA ARG A 3 53.27 -12.15 23.51
C ARG A 3 53.04 -12.88 22.19
N LEU A 4 52.19 -13.91 22.18
CA LEU A 4 51.92 -14.69 20.95
C LEU A 4 50.58 -15.47 21.03
N ALA A 5 49.58 -14.93 21.73
CA ALA A 5 48.29 -15.62 21.94
C ALA A 5 47.07 -14.73 21.66
N TRP A 6 47.19 -13.70 20.82
CA TRP A 6 46.11 -12.73 20.55
C TRP A 6 45.90 -12.45 19.04
N MET A 7 46.25 -13.40 18.17
CA MET A 7 45.86 -13.40 16.74
C MET A 7 45.02 -14.62 16.34
N GLY A 8 44.53 -15.40 17.29
CA GLY A 8 43.78 -16.64 17.05
C GLY A 8 42.25 -16.52 17.07
N VAL A 9 41.69 -15.30 17.21
CA VAL A 9 40.22 -15.10 17.34
C VAL A 9 39.62 -14.38 16.13
N LEU A 10 40.45 -13.80 15.24
CA LEU A 10 39.97 -13.05 14.07
C LEU A 10 39.73 -13.90 12.81
N ALA A 11 40.03 -15.21 12.84
CA ALA A 11 39.83 -16.11 11.70
C ALA A 11 38.58 -17.02 11.80
N ALA A 12 37.80 -16.90 12.88
CA ALA A 12 36.54 -17.65 13.06
C ALA A 12 35.27 -16.80 12.86
N ALA A 13 35.42 -15.51 12.51
CA ALA A 13 34.30 -14.60 12.22
C ALA A 13 34.00 -14.47 10.71
N LEU A 14 34.78 -15.13 9.84
CA LEU A 14 34.67 -15.04 8.37
C LEU A 14 34.05 -16.28 7.71
N ALA A 15 33.47 -17.19 8.49
CA ALA A 15 32.85 -18.43 7.99
C ALA A 15 31.35 -18.57 8.32
N LEU A 16 30.66 -17.45 8.60
CA LEU A 16 29.20 -17.40 8.78
C LEU A 16 28.47 -16.57 7.70
N GLY A 17 29.18 -16.06 6.69
CA GLY A 17 28.65 -15.12 5.69
C GLY A 17 28.13 -15.73 4.39
N ALA A 18 27.95 -17.05 4.30
CA ALA A 18 27.46 -17.72 3.09
C ALA A 18 26.48 -18.87 3.38
N ALA A 19 25.83 -18.86 4.55
CA ALA A 19 24.49 -19.42 4.59
C ALA A 19 23.63 -18.44 3.81
N GLY A 20 23.49 -18.71 2.50
CA GLY A 20 22.40 -18.17 1.71
C GLY A 20 21.17 -18.31 2.57
N CYS A 21 20.67 -17.17 3.04
CA CYS A 21 19.33 -17.10 3.56
C CYS A 21 18.44 -17.27 2.34
N ASP A 22 18.34 -18.51 1.86
CA ASP A 22 17.16 -19.01 1.19
C ASP A 22 16.08 -18.89 2.27
N TRP A 23 15.48 -17.71 2.33
CA TRP A 23 14.17 -17.53 2.90
C TRP A 23 13.21 -18.12 1.88
N ASP A 24 13.32 -19.43 1.69
CA ASP A 24 12.27 -20.23 1.14
C ASP A 24 11.13 -20.00 2.12
N THR A 25 10.25 -19.06 1.78
CA THR A 25 8.97 -18.87 2.45
C THR A 25 8.29 -20.19 2.23
N GLY A 26 8.45 -21.08 3.22
CA GLY A 26 7.90 -22.42 3.20
C GLY A 26 6.50 -22.36 2.63
N SER A 27 6.22 -23.32 1.76
CA SER A 27 4.99 -23.58 1.04
C SER A 27 3.76 -23.81 1.95
N ASP A 28 3.61 -23.04 3.02
CA ASP A 28 2.69 -23.26 4.11
C ASP A 28 1.77 -22.04 4.27
N ALA A 29 0.77 -21.99 3.39
CA ALA A 29 -0.64 -21.88 3.80
C ALA A 29 -1.50 -21.78 2.53
N GLU A 30 -2.06 -22.89 2.07
CA GLU A 30 -3.17 -22.89 1.10
C GLU A 30 -4.49 -22.37 1.71
N HIS A 31 -4.43 -21.82 2.93
CA HIS A 31 -5.58 -21.30 3.67
C HIS A 31 -5.27 -19.90 4.17
N TRP A 32 -5.59 -18.91 3.34
CA TRP A 32 -5.57 -17.49 3.72
C TRP A 32 -6.94 -17.10 4.27
N SER A 33 -6.95 -16.36 5.37
CA SER A 33 -8.19 -15.88 5.96
C SER A 33 -8.62 -14.53 5.37
N GLY A 34 -9.89 -14.41 4.99
CA GLY A 34 -10.54 -13.12 4.68
C GLY A 34 -10.89 -12.30 5.94
N SER A 35 -10.33 -12.67 7.09
CA SER A 35 -10.68 -12.08 8.39
C SER A 35 -10.42 -10.57 8.45
N TYR A 36 -9.51 -10.07 7.59
CA TYR A 36 -9.07 -8.67 7.56
C TYR A 36 -9.67 -7.85 6.40
N ASP A 37 -10.63 -8.41 5.64
CA ASP A 37 -11.24 -7.73 4.48
C ASP A 37 -12.17 -6.56 4.85
N TRP A 38 -12.50 -6.39 6.14
CA TRP A 38 -13.39 -5.32 6.60
C TRP A 38 -12.69 -3.95 6.72
N VAL A 39 -11.37 -3.87 6.56
CA VAL A 39 -10.59 -2.62 6.43
C VAL A 39 -9.74 -2.67 5.18
N ASN A 40 -9.63 -1.51 4.52
CA ASN A 40 -8.82 -1.36 3.31
C ASN A 40 -7.61 -0.45 3.54
N PHE A 41 -6.45 -1.07 3.76
CA PHE A 41 -5.15 -0.40 3.78
C PHE A 41 -4.51 -0.25 2.39
N SER A 42 -5.18 -0.64 1.31
CA SER A 42 -4.62 -0.52 -0.03
C SER A 42 -4.51 0.95 -0.48
N GLY A 43 -3.40 1.31 -1.11
CA GLY A 43 -3.16 2.66 -1.61
C GLY A 43 -1.69 3.02 -1.67
N VAL A 44 -1.40 4.25 -2.10
CA VAL A 44 -0.04 4.78 -2.18
C VAL A 44 0.27 5.58 -0.92
N TYR A 45 1.19 5.06 -0.10
CA TYR A 45 1.75 5.70 1.07
C TYR A 45 3.00 6.48 0.67
N ARG A 46 3.08 7.75 1.04
CA ARG A 46 4.22 8.62 0.71
C ARG A 46 4.93 9.04 1.98
N GLY A 47 6.26 8.94 1.97
CA GLY A 47 7.11 9.31 3.08
C GLY A 47 6.82 10.73 3.54
N SER A 48 6.50 10.91 4.83
CA SER A 48 6.60 12.21 5.46
C SER A 48 8.07 12.45 5.69
N VAL A 49 8.66 13.50 5.12
CA VAL A 49 10.09 13.79 5.27
C VAL A 49 10.36 14.11 6.74
N THR A 50 10.73 13.11 7.55
CA THR A 50 11.07 13.27 8.97
C THR A 50 12.39 12.58 9.36
N THR A 51 13.30 12.38 8.41
CA THR A 51 14.70 12.08 8.77
C THR A 51 15.45 13.37 9.03
N THR A 52 16.32 13.34 10.03
CA THR A 52 17.29 14.39 10.39
C THR A 52 17.98 14.87 9.11
N LEU A 53 17.52 16.01 8.61
CA LEU A 53 18.06 16.65 7.43
C LEU A 53 19.53 16.98 7.74
N ASP A 54 20.42 16.62 6.81
CA ASP A 54 21.59 17.45 6.55
C ASP A 54 21.11 18.92 6.57
N PRO A 55 21.67 19.81 7.41
CA PRO A 55 21.21 21.20 7.50
C PRO A 55 21.26 21.95 6.15
N ASP A 56 21.91 21.39 5.12
CA ASP A 56 21.93 21.91 3.76
C ASP A 56 20.88 21.26 2.81
N TYR A 57 20.06 20.32 3.27
CA TYR A 57 19.06 19.61 2.45
C TYR A 57 17.64 20.22 2.58
N GLN A 58 17.11 20.74 1.46
CA GLN A 58 15.75 21.26 1.33
C GLN A 58 14.96 20.36 0.35
N PRO A 59 13.85 19.73 0.77
CA PRO A 59 13.06 18.90 -0.13
C PRO A 59 12.37 19.74 -1.21
N ALA A 60 12.54 19.36 -2.48
CA ALA A 60 12.01 20.11 -3.62
C ALA A 60 10.47 20.06 -3.72
N ALA A 61 9.79 19.11 -3.07
CA ALA A 61 8.33 19.07 -2.99
C ALA A 61 7.88 19.49 -1.58
N THR A 62 7.34 20.70 -1.44
CA THR A 62 6.78 21.18 -0.16
C THR A 62 5.36 20.68 0.06
N ASN A 63 4.68 20.19 -0.98
CA ASN A 63 3.27 19.82 -0.93
C ASN A 63 2.97 18.60 -1.80
N SER A 64 1.92 17.85 -1.44
CA SER A 64 1.38 16.72 -2.20
C SER A 64 -0.09 16.95 -2.53
N LYS A 65 -0.56 16.40 -3.66
CA LYS A 65 -1.97 16.44 -4.06
C LYS A 65 -2.35 15.18 -4.84
N VAL A 66 -3.64 14.83 -4.80
CA VAL A 66 -4.26 13.85 -5.68
C VAL A 66 -5.38 14.53 -6.45
N ASP A 67 -5.33 14.43 -7.77
CA ASP A 67 -6.44 14.81 -8.65
C ASP A 67 -7.16 13.54 -9.15
N THR A 68 -8.48 13.63 -9.28
CA THR A 68 -9.31 12.54 -9.77
C THR A 68 -9.93 12.91 -11.12
N PHE A 69 -9.84 12.00 -12.07
CA PHE A 69 -10.41 12.13 -13.41
C PHE A 69 -11.33 10.94 -13.71
N THR A 70 -12.27 11.13 -14.63
CA THR A 70 -13.16 10.05 -15.08
C THR A 70 -12.67 9.52 -16.41
N MET A 71 -12.40 8.23 -16.46
CA MET A 71 -12.22 7.46 -17.69
C MET A 71 -13.57 6.92 -18.15
N PHE A 72 -13.93 7.16 -19.41
CA PHE A 72 -15.12 6.55 -19.98
C PHE A 72 -14.84 5.11 -20.39
N ARG A 73 -15.88 4.27 -20.28
CA ARG A 73 -15.83 2.86 -20.74
C ARG A 73 -15.24 2.72 -22.15
N PHE A 74 -14.57 1.60 -22.38
CA PHE A 74 -13.88 1.25 -23.64
C PHE A 74 -12.66 2.10 -24.02
N GLN A 75 -12.33 3.17 -23.30
CA GLN A 75 -11.15 3.97 -23.63
C GLN A 75 -9.86 3.28 -23.18
N THR A 76 -8.85 3.25 -24.06
CA THR A 76 -7.51 2.74 -23.78
C THR A 76 -6.47 3.84 -23.70
N GLN A 77 -6.86 5.08 -24.00
CA GLN A 77 -5.99 6.25 -23.94
C GLN A 77 -6.68 7.32 -23.12
N GLN A 78 -5.92 7.94 -22.21
CA GLN A 78 -6.40 9.02 -21.37
C GLN A 78 -5.38 10.13 -21.32
N ASN A 79 -5.86 11.35 -21.18
CA ASN A 79 -5.01 12.49 -20.91
C ASN A 79 -5.69 13.45 -19.94
N GLY A 80 -4.90 14.32 -19.37
CA GLY A 80 -5.39 15.31 -18.44
C GLY A 80 -4.33 16.32 -18.05
N LYS A 81 -4.68 17.15 -17.08
CA LYS A 81 -3.81 18.17 -16.53
C LYS A 81 -4.01 18.24 -15.03
N THR A 82 -2.92 18.20 -14.27
CA THR A 82 -2.97 18.42 -12.83
C THR A 82 -3.38 19.85 -12.52
N THR A 83 -4.01 20.04 -11.38
CA THR A 83 -4.54 21.34 -10.92
C THR A 83 -3.47 22.27 -10.37
N ARG A 84 -2.27 21.76 -10.08
CA ARG A 84 -1.10 22.53 -9.67
C ARG A 84 0.07 22.26 -10.62
N ALA A 85 0.96 23.24 -10.72
CA ALA A 85 2.23 23.22 -11.44
C ALA A 85 3.11 24.35 -10.85
N PRO A 86 4.46 24.26 -10.93
CA PRO A 86 5.23 23.13 -11.47
C PRO A 86 5.20 21.90 -10.54
N ILE A 87 5.32 20.73 -11.15
CA ILE A 87 5.31 19.44 -10.47
C ILE A 87 6.75 19.03 -10.14
N ALA A 88 6.97 18.51 -8.94
CA ALA A 88 8.27 17.98 -8.56
C ALA A 88 8.58 16.74 -9.41
N LYS A 89 9.73 16.72 -10.09
CA LYS A 89 10.19 15.59 -10.90
C LYS A 89 10.22 14.29 -10.09
N GLY A 90 9.85 13.18 -10.71
CA GLY A 90 9.79 11.86 -10.08
C GLY A 90 8.63 11.65 -9.09
N SER A 91 7.86 12.68 -8.76
CA SER A 91 6.82 12.56 -7.72
C SER A 91 5.50 11.95 -8.20
N VAL A 92 5.32 11.81 -9.52
CA VAL A 92 4.03 11.45 -10.11
C VAL A 92 3.75 9.94 -10.04
N THR A 93 2.51 9.61 -9.71
CA THR A 93 1.94 8.28 -9.85
C THR A 93 0.54 8.39 -10.41
N ILE A 94 0.23 7.58 -11.43
CA ILE A 94 -1.12 7.50 -12.01
C ILE A 94 -1.68 6.11 -11.75
N THR A 95 -2.87 6.01 -11.16
CA THR A 95 -3.49 4.74 -10.79
C THR A 95 -4.87 4.59 -11.40
N VAL A 96 -5.15 3.42 -11.98
CA VAL A 96 -6.46 3.00 -12.50
C VAL A 96 -6.70 1.55 -12.09
N ALA A 97 -7.87 1.24 -11.54
CA ALA A 97 -8.25 -0.11 -11.11
C ALA A 97 -7.18 -0.81 -10.22
N GLY A 98 -6.47 -0.04 -9.39
CA GLY A 98 -5.41 -0.54 -8.51
C GLY A 98 -4.03 -0.74 -9.16
N ALA A 99 -3.91 -0.64 -10.49
CA ALA A 99 -2.63 -0.67 -11.18
C ALA A 99 -2.07 0.74 -11.41
N GLY A 100 -0.74 0.88 -11.28
CA GLY A 100 -0.05 2.17 -11.31
C GLY A 100 0.88 2.35 -12.51
N LEU A 101 1.16 3.61 -12.82
CA LEU A 101 2.32 4.07 -13.59
C LEU A 101 3.14 5.04 -12.74
N THR A 102 4.46 4.96 -12.87
CA THR A 102 5.45 5.82 -12.22
C THR A 102 6.46 6.32 -13.25
N ASP A 103 7.18 7.40 -12.93
CA ASP A 103 8.31 7.90 -13.72
C ASP A 103 9.64 7.55 -13.02
N PRO A 104 10.19 6.35 -13.25
CA PRO A 104 11.40 5.91 -12.55
C PRO A 104 12.64 6.71 -12.94
N ASP A 105 12.70 7.19 -14.18
CA ASP A 105 13.88 7.89 -14.73
C ASP A 105 13.77 9.42 -14.63
N HIS A 106 12.61 9.92 -14.20
CA HIS A 106 12.30 11.35 -13.99
C HIS A 106 12.39 12.19 -15.27
N ASP A 107 12.19 11.54 -16.42
CA ASP A 107 12.29 12.10 -17.75
C ASP A 107 10.92 12.41 -18.37
N GLY A 108 9.86 12.16 -17.61
CA GLY A 108 8.49 12.30 -18.05
C GLY A 108 7.95 11.09 -18.80
N GLN A 109 8.64 9.94 -18.80
CA GLN A 109 8.12 8.68 -19.34
C GLN A 109 7.55 7.82 -18.22
N LEU A 110 6.25 7.54 -18.31
CA LEU A 110 5.54 6.73 -17.31
C LEU A 110 5.55 5.27 -17.72
N THR A 111 5.92 4.39 -16.80
CA THR A 111 5.89 2.94 -16.99
C THR A 111 5.31 2.23 -15.77
N GLY A 112 4.70 1.06 -15.97
CA GLY A 112 4.19 0.24 -14.88
C GLY A 112 3.19 -0.82 -15.36
N PRO A 113 2.63 -1.62 -14.43
CA PRO A 113 1.68 -2.68 -14.76
C PRO A 113 0.46 -2.19 -15.52
N LEU A 114 0.05 -0.92 -15.33
CA LEU A 114 -1.10 -0.32 -16.01
C LEU A 114 -0.88 -0.14 -17.53
N GLY A 115 0.37 0.00 -17.99
CA GLY A 115 0.72 0.32 -19.37
C GLY A 115 1.90 1.29 -19.48
N THR A 116 1.78 2.29 -20.35
CA THR A 116 2.80 3.32 -20.58
C THR A 116 2.17 4.71 -20.59
N GLY A 117 2.98 5.76 -20.48
CA GLY A 117 2.47 7.12 -20.62
C GLY A 117 3.57 8.16 -20.64
N SER A 118 3.17 9.43 -20.58
CA SER A 118 4.06 10.56 -20.44
C SER A 118 3.50 11.60 -19.48
N PHE A 119 4.40 12.35 -18.85
CA PHE A 119 4.09 13.42 -17.92
C PHE A 119 5.00 14.64 -18.18
N ASN A 120 4.41 15.82 -18.24
CA ASN A 120 5.15 17.08 -18.34
C ASN A 120 5.15 17.77 -16.96
N TYR A 121 6.32 17.80 -16.32
CA TYR A 121 6.47 18.37 -14.98
C TYR A 121 6.28 19.89 -14.93
N ASP A 122 6.56 20.60 -16.02
CA ASP A 122 6.49 22.07 -16.03
C ASP A 122 5.04 22.56 -15.96
N ASN A 123 4.12 21.85 -16.60
CA ASN A 123 2.72 22.27 -16.75
C ASN A 123 1.70 21.27 -16.21
N GLY A 124 2.14 20.09 -15.77
CA GLY A 124 1.28 19.06 -15.19
C GLY A 124 0.42 18.28 -16.18
N THR A 125 0.66 18.40 -17.49
CA THR A 125 -0.09 17.61 -18.49
C THR A 125 0.41 16.19 -18.54
N TRP A 126 -0.51 15.24 -18.71
CA TRP A 126 -0.18 13.83 -18.77
C TRP A 126 -1.01 13.11 -19.83
N ALA A 127 -0.47 12.01 -20.33
CA ALA A 127 -1.15 11.10 -21.24
C ALA A 127 -0.74 9.66 -20.92
N ILE A 128 -1.66 8.71 -20.95
CA ILE A 128 -1.42 7.30 -20.64
C ILE A 128 -2.12 6.41 -21.66
N ASP A 129 -1.48 5.29 -21.96
CA ASP A 129 -2.00 4.14 -22.68
C ASP A 129 -2.23 3.01 -21.67
N ILE A 130 -3.49 2.61 -21.52
CA ILE A 130 -3.94 1.63 -20.53
C ILE A 130 -4.11 0.27 -21.21
N LEU A 131 -3.52 -0.76 -20.62
CA LEU A 131 -3.68 -2.13 -21.09
C LEU A 131 -5.13 -2.62 -20.91
N PRO A 132 -5.65 -3.45 -21.84
CA PRO A 132 -7.04 -3.93 -21.78
C PRO A 132 -7.45 -4.60 -20.48
N ALA A 133 -6.51 -5.24 -19.76
CA ALA A 133 -6.76 -5.93 -18.50
C ALA A 133 -7.22 -5.01 -17.34
N TYR A 134 -6.96 -3.71 -17.42
CA TYR A 134 -7.32 -2.74 -16.37
C TYR A 134 -8.50 -1.85 -16.74
N ARG A 135 -9.07 -2.06 -17.92
CA ARG A 135 -10.24 -1.34 -18.42
C ARG A 135 -11.52 -2.00 -17.94
N ASN A 136 -12.51 -1.20 -17.59
CA ASN A 136 -13.89 -1.63 -17.36
C ASN A 136 -14.74 -1.26 -18.59
N ASP A 137 -15.40 -2.28 -19.14
CA ASP A 137 -16.23 -2.16 -20.34
C ASP A 137 -17.68 -1.81 -20.02
N ASP A 138 -18.09 -2.03 -18.77
CA ASP A 138 -19.48 -1.90 -18.33
C ASP A 138 -19.75 -0.52 -17.70
N GLU A 139 -18.73 0.11 -17.10
CA GLU A 139 -18.87 1.37 -16.38
C GLU A 139 -17.65 2.30 -16.53
N ASN A 140 -17.84 3.56 -16.14
CA ASN A 140 -16.75 4.53 -16.07
C ASN A 140 -15.83 4.22 -14.89
N GLN A 141 -14.53 4.48 -15.05
CA GLN A 141 -13.53 4.26 -14.00
C GLN A 141 -12.92 5.58 -13.54
N SER A 142 -12.49 5.63 -12.28
CA SER A 142 -11.71 6.76 -11.76
C SER A 142 -10.22 6.57 -12.06
N ILE A 143 -9.58 7.64 -12.51
CA ILE A 143 -8.13 7.77 -12.63
C ILE A 143 -7.67 8.66 -11.47
N TYR A 144 -6.70 8.19 -10.71
CA TYR A 144 -6.08 8.96 -9.63
C TYR A 144 -4.68 9.39 -10.05
N VAL A 145 -4.43 10.70 -10.05
CA VAL A 145 -3.12 11.27 -10.37
C VAL A 145 -2.57 11.91 -9.11
N ALA A 146 -1.63 11.22 -8.47
CA ALA A 146 -0.97 11.67 -7.24
C ALA A 146 0.39 12.28 -7.58
N TYR A 147 0.71 13.45 -7.04
CA TYR A 147 1.93 14.18 -7.38
C TYR A 147 2.36 15.16 -6.28
N GLY A 148 3.65 15.48 -6.24
CA GLY A 148 4.23 16.56 -5.44
C GLY A 148 4.36 17.84 -6.27
N TYR A 149 4.19 19.01 -5.66
CA TYR A 149 4.35 20.30 -6.36
C TYR A 149 5.12 21.32 -5.52
N VAL A 150 5.76 22.26 -6.21
CA VAL A 150 6.57 23.31 -5.61
C VAL A 150 5.77 24.60 -5.60
N THR A 151 5.61 25.21 -4.43
CA THR A 151 5.09 26.58 -4.32
C THR A 151 6.29 27.53 -4.35
N GLU A 152 6.34 28.46 -5.31
CA GLU A 152 7.46 29.41 -5.55
C GLU A 152 7.78 30.38 -4.39
N GLU A 153 7.31 30.16 -3.15
CA GLU A 153 7.47 31.11 -2.05
C GLU A 153 8.88 31.22 -1.45
N SER A 154 9.87 30.45 -1.92
CA SER A 154 11.27 30.63 -1.51
C SER A 154 12.20 30.74 -2.72
N GLY A 155 12.53 31.98 -3.08
CA GLY A 155 13.45 32.35 -4.17
C GLY A 155 14.92 32.01 -3.91
N THR A 156 15.23 30.73 -3.70
CA THR A 156 16.60 30.22 -3.62
C THR A 156 16.81 29.21 -4.74
N GLU A 157 17.81 29.48 -5.59
CA GLU A 157 18.22 28.62 -6.71
C GLU A 157 18.50 27.19 -6.25
N PHE A 158 17.79 26.23 -6.83
CA PHE A 158 17.86 24.82 -6.46
C PHE A 158 18.99 24.11 -7.20
N GLY A 159 20.11 23.92 -6.51
CA GLY A 159 21.14 22.94 -6.86
C GLY A 159 21.30 21.94 -5.71
N ALA A 160 20.38 20.99 -5.58
CA ALA A 160 20.48 19.95 -4.55
C ALA A 160 19.96 18.61 -5.07
N ALA A 161 20.69 17.54 -4.72
CA ALA A 161 20.37 16.16 -5.04
C ALA A 161 18.93 15.83 -4.64
N GLN A 162 18.17 15.26 -5.57
CA GLN A 162 16.84 14.75 -5.31
C GLN A 162 16.96 13.58 -4.32
N THR A 163 16.53 13.79 -3.08
CA THR A 163 16.12 12.63 -2.26
C THR A 163 14.73 12.27 -2.74
N GLU A 164 14.65 11.13 -3.40
CA GLU A 164 13.38 10.53 -3.83
C GLU A 164 12.42 10.50 -2.64
N ALA A 165 11.22 11.06 -2.83
CA ALA A 165 10.17 10.87 -1.85
C ALA A 165 9.81 9.38 -1.85
N TYR A 166 10.30 8.64 -0.85
CA TYR A 166 9.97 7.23 -0.67
C TYR A 166 8.46 7.03 -0.75
N SER A 167 8.00 6.18 -1.66
CA SER A 167 6.58 5.83 -1.73
C SER A 167 6.39 4.33 -1.80
N PHE A 168 5.33 3.85 -1.15
CA PHE A 168 4.96 2.46 -1.05
C PHE A 168 3.55 2.29 -1.58
N THR A 169 3.39 1.57 -2.68
CA THR A 169 2.08 1.09 -3.13
C THR A 169 1.76 -0.17 -2.36
N VAL A 170 0.77 -0.11 -1.48
CA VAL A 170 0.28 -1.23 -0.67
C VAL A 170 -0.97 -1.79 -1.30
N HIS A 171 -1.03 -3.11 -1.45
CA HIS A 171 -2.22 -3.85 -1.86
C HIS A 171 -2.54 -4.91 -0.82
N GLN A 172 -3.72 -4.83 -0.23
CA GLN A 172 -4.23 -5.77 0.76
C GLN A 172 -5.30 -6.67 0.14
N ASN A 173 -5.26 -7.97 0.45
CA ASN A 173 -6.33 -8.92 0.16
C ASN A 173 -6.44 -9.90 1.34
N GLY A 174 -7.44 -9.73 2.20
CA GLY A 174 -7.53 -10.35 3.50
C GLY A 174 -6.29 -10.04 4.33
N GLU A 175 -5.63 -11.08 4.78
CA GLU A 175 -4.36 -10.97 5.49
C GLU A 175 -3.14 -10.82 4.58
N LYS A 176 -3.27 -11.01 3.27
CA LYS A 176 -2.15 -10.88 2.33
C LYS A 176 -1.83 -9.42 2.04
N LEU A 177 -0.53 -9.12 1.99
CA LEU A 177 -0.02 -7.82 1.56
C LEU A 177 0.96 -7.98 0.40
N SER A 178 0.83 -7.09 -0.58
CA SER A 178 1.88 -6.79 -1.55
C SER A 178 2.27 -5.33 -1.41
N ILE A 179 3.56 -5.06 -1.37
CA ILE A 179 4.09 -3.70 -1.24
C ILE A 179 5.07 -3.47 -2.39
N THR A 180 4.95 -2.35 -3.09
CA THR A 180 5.88 -1.97 -4.16
C THR A 180 6.43 -0.58 -3.88
N GLU A 181 7.75 -0.46 -3.82
CA GLU A 181 8.44 0.83 -3.70
C GLU A 181 8.46 1.61 -5.02
N ASN A 182 8.65 2.93 -4.96
CA ASN A 182 8.91 3.76 -6.15
C ASN A 182 10.16 3.33 -6.93
N THR A 183 11.11 2.64 -6.28
CA THR A 183 12.30 2.08 -6.90
C THR A 183 12.03 0.80 -7.70
N GLY A 184 10.79 0.28 -7.66
CA GLY A 184 10.40 -1.00 -8.27
C GLY A 184 10.66 -2.22 -7.40
N ALA A 185 11.25 -2.07 -6.20
CA ALA A 185 11.38 -3.18 -5.27
C ALA A 185 9.99 -3.67 -4.81
N SER A 186 9.76 -4.98 -4.92
CA SER A 186 8.48 -5.61 -4.58
C SER A 186 8.62 -6.51 -3.38
N TYR A 187 7.64 -6.48 -2.48
CA TYR A 187 7.55 -7.29 -1.28
C TYR A 187 6.21 -8.02 -1.25
N SER A 188 6.22 -9.24 -0.73
CA SER A 188 5.04 -10.03 -0.42
C SER A 188 5.07 -10.41 1.04
N GLY A 189 3.93 -10.36 1.69
CA GLY A 189 3.83 -10.54 3.13
C GLY A 189 2.41 -10.73 3.62
N ARG A 190 2.23 -10.51 4.91
CA ARG A 190 0.93 -10.60 5.57
C ARG A 190 0.78 -9.61 6.71
N ILE A 191 -0.46 -9.28 7.03
CA ILE A 191 -0.86 -8.71 8.30
C ILE A 191 -0.77 -9.83 9.34
N THR A 192 0.01 -9.61 10.40
CA THR A 192 0.19 -10.58 11.49
C THR A 192 -0.82 -10.39 12.61
N GLN A 193 -1.32 -9.16 12.77
CA GLN A 193 -2.32 -8.81 13.76
C GLN A 193 -3.04 -7.54 13.32
N MET A 194 -4.34 -7.44 13.52
CA MET A 194 -5.07 -6.18 13.41
C MET A 194 -5.97 -5.98 14.61
N ARG A 195 -5.98 -4.75 15.13
CA ARG A 195 -6.68 -4.34 16.35
C ARG A 195 -7.33 -2.98 16.18
N SER A 196 -8.44 -2.79 16.86
CA SER A 196 -9.06 -1.48 17.07
C SER A 196 -8.65 -0.93 18.45
N ALA A 197 -8.50 0.38 18.58
CA ALA A 197 -8.19 1.03 19.85
C ALA A 197 -9.34 0.90 20.87
N SER A 198 -10.57 0.78 20.40
CA SER A 198 -11.74 0.47 21.23
C SER A 198 -11.77 -1.00 21.71
N GLY A 199 -10.78 -1.82 21.33
CA GLY A 199 -10.66 -3.22 21.76
C GLY A 199 -11.67 -4.14 21.07
N VAL A 200 -12.28 -3.67 19.97
CA VAL A 200 -13.09 -4.54 19.11
C VAL A 200 -12.15 -5.55 18.45
N GLU A 201 -12.08 -6.74 19.05
CA GLU A 201 -11.55 -7.93 18.40
C GLU A 201 -12.50 -8.35 17.29
N MET A 202 -11.93 -8.84 16.20
CA MET A 202 -12.72 -9.11 15.01
C MET A 202 -13.79 -10.17 15.25
N PRO A 203 -14.98 -9.96 14.66
CA PRO A 203 -16.10 -10.84 14.85
C PRO A 203 -15.84 -12.18 14.16
N HIS A 204 -15.68 -13.24 14.96
CA HIS A 204 -15.72 -14.62 14.46
C HIS A 204 -17.16 -15.10 14.17
N SER A 205 -18.16 -14.21 14.30
CA SER A 205 -19.58 -14.55 14.17
C SER A 205 -20.43 -13.39 13.63
N TYR A 206 -21.64 -13.72 13.19
CA TYR A 206 -22.60 -12.88 12.45
C TYR A 206 -23.08 -11.59 13.15
N ASP A 207 -22.62 -11.30 14.36
CA ASP A 207 -23.01 -10.12 15.15
C ASP A 207 -21.90 -9.06 15.05
N ARG A 208 -21.81 -8.40 13.88
CA ARG A 208 -20.72 -7.46 13.58
C ARG A 208 -20.95 -6.12 14.29
N LYS A 209 -20.21 -5.85 15.36
CA LYS A 209 -19.99 -4.48 15.82
C LYS A 209 -18.89 -3.85 14.96
N LEU A 210 -19.26 -2.92 14.08
CA LEU A 210 -18.30 -2.12 13.33
C LEU A 210 -17.47 -1.26 14.29
N PRO A 211 -16.24 -0.87 13.91
CA PRO A 211 -15.51 0.17 14.63
C PRO A 211 -16.37 1.41 14.79
N GLU A 212 -16.31 2.01 15.95
CA GLU A 212 -17.04 3.25 16.22
C GLU A 212 -16.40 4.42 15.48
N ASN A 213 -17.18 5.49 15.29
CA ASN A 213 -16.64 6.74 14.77
C ASN A 213 -15.55 7.28 15.72
N GLY A 214 -14.38 7.61 15.18
CA GLY A 214 -13.17 7.98 15.92
C GLY A 214 -12.28 6.81 16.32
N ASP A 215 -12.64 5.56 15.98
CA ASP A 215 -11.83 4.39 16.33
C ASP A 215 -10.56 4.32 15.47
N VAL A 216 -9.45 3.93 16.10
CA VAL A 216 -8.15 3.80 15.45
C VAL A 216 -7.91 2.34 15.15
N ILE A 217 -7.74 2.00 13.87
CA ILE A 217 -7.37 0.64 13.48
C ILE A 217 -5.86 0.58 13.26
N THR A 218 -5.21 -0.43 13.83
CA THR A 218 -3.79 -0.71 13.63
C THR A 218 -3.60 -2.14 13.18
N ALA A 219 -2.90 -2.34 12.07
CA ALA A 219 -2.54 -3.64 11.51
C ALA A 219 -1.00 -3.79 11.48
N SER A 220 -0.46 -4.69 12.30
CA SER A 220 0.94 -5.09 12.26
C SER A 220 1.19 -5.99 11.05
N PHE A 221 2.32 -5.81 10.36
CA PHE A 221 2.65 -6.60 9.18
C PHE A 221 4.13 -6.97 9.09
N GLU A 222 4.39 -8.00 8.29
CA GLU A 222 5.73 -8.35 7.81
C GLU A 222 5.67 -8.70 6.33
N ALA A 223 6.63 -8.22 5.54
CA ALA A 223 6.75 -8.51 4.11
C ALA A 223 8.22 -8.64 3.70
N SER A 224 8.51 -9.51 2.76
CA SER A 224 9.87 -9.74 2.23
C SER A 224 9.86 -9.76 0.71
N GLY A 225 10.98 -9.42 0.09
CA GLY A 225 11.13 -9.46 -1.35
C GLY A 225 12.46 -8.91 -1.85
N SER A 226 12.47 -8.39 -3.08
CA SER A 226 13.70 -8.01 -3.78
C SER A 226 14.46 -6.86 -3.11
N GLY A 227 13.76 -6.01 -2.35
CA GLY A 227 14.36 -4.90 -1.59
C GLY A 227 14.70 -5.23 -0.14
N GLY A 228 14.60 -6.49 0.30
CA GLY A 228 14.86 -6.92 1.68
C GLY A 228 13.57 -7.29 2.43
N ARG A 229 13.47 -6.91 3.70
CA ARG A 229 12.31 -7.15 4.57
C ARG A 229 11.77 -5.85 5.12
N ILE A 230 10.45 -5.73 5.21
CA ILE A 230 9.76 -4.63 5.89
C ILE A 230 8.94 -5.22 7.03
N VAL A 231 9.07 -4.64 8.22
CA VAL A 231 8.22 -4.91 9.38
C VAL A 231 7.64 -3.61 9.89
N GLY A 232 6.37 -3.59 10.26
CA GLY A 232 5.74 -2.33 10.65
C GLY A 232 4.26 -2.43 10.99
N THR A 233 3.61 -1.27 10.99
CA THR A 233 2.18 -1.10 11.21
C THR A 233 1.55 -0.23 10.14
N LEU A 234 0.38 -0.63 9.68
CA LEU A 234 -0.56 0.21 8.95
C LEU A 234 -1.61 0.73 9.95
N GLN A 235 -1.94 2.00 9.90
CA GLN A 235 -2.91 2.62 10.80
C GLN A 235 -3.90 3.50 10.02
N GLY A 236 -5.09 3.71 10.55
CA GLY A 236 -6.00 4.77 10.13
C GLY A 236 -7.11 5.00 11.15
N VAL A 237 -7.88 6.06 10.95
CA VAL A 237 -8.98 6.48 11.83
C VAL A 237 -10.30 6.30 11.10
N VAL A 238 -11.27 5.65 11.73
CA VAL A 238 -12.61 5.46 11.17
C VAL A 238 -13.43 6.71 11.46
N GLU A 239 -13.81 7.47 10.43
CA GLU A 239 -14.76 8.58 10.57
C GLU A 239 -15.89 8.46 9.55
N VAL A 240 -17.12 8.30 10.03
CA VAL A 240 -18.36 8.32 9.23
C VAL A 240 -18.29 7.35 8.03
N GLY A 241 -17.77 6.13 8.24
CA GLY A 241 -17.62 5.13 7.19
C GLY A 241 -16.46 5.37 6.23
N VAL A 242 -15.59 6.34 6.52
CA VAL A 242 -14.35 6.63 5.80
C VAL A 242 -13.17 6.28 6.68
N PHE A 243 -12.15 5.66 6.09
CA PHE A 243 -10.89 5.36 6.75
C PHE A 243 -9.87 6.46 6.43
N ASN A 244 -9.73 7.40 7.36
CA ASN A 244 -8.91 8.60 7.30
C ASN A 244 -7.53 8.38 7.94
N ASP A 245 -6.67 9.41 7.87
CA ASP A 245 -5.37 9.48 8.54
C ASP A 245 -4.53 8.21 8.38
N ARG A 246 -4.55 7.66 7.16
CA ARG A 246 -3.92 6.38 6.90
C ARG A 246 -2.40 6.54 6.92
N ARG A 247 -1.74 5.73 7.74
CA ARG A 247 -0.30 5.80 7.98
C ARG A 247 0.34 4.42 7.87
N MET A 248 1.58 4.39 7.40
CA MET A 248 2.48 3.24 7.42
C MET A 248 3.72 3.66 8.20
N ASP A 249 3.98 2.97 9.30
CA ASP A 249 5.22 3.09 10.06
C ASP A 249 5.94 1.75 10.04
N GLY A 250 7.25 1.75 9.92
CA GLY A 250 7.98 0.49 9.93
C GLY A 250 9.48 0.67 9.83
N THR A 251 10.16 -0.45 9.63
CA THR A 251 11.60 -0.51 9.39
C THR A 251 11.85 -1.42 8.20
N LYS A 252 12.50 -0.89 7.18
CA LYS A 252 13.08 -1.66 6.08
C LYS A 252 14.42 -2.20 6.54
N ILE A 253 14.68 -3.48 6.29
CA ILE A 253 15.89 -4.19 6.68
C ILE A 253 16.50 -4.78 5.41
N THR A 254 17.72 -4.38 5.09
CA THR A 254 18.50 -4.92 3.97
C THR A 254 19.75 -5.61 4.49
N ALA A 255 20.60 -6.12 3.59
CA ALA A 255 21.87 -6.73 3.95
C ALA A 255 22.84 -5.69 4.55
N GLY A 256 22.75 -5.49 5.86
CA GLY A 256 23.67 -4.64 6.63
C GLY A 256 23.17 -3.23 6.95
N SER A 257 21.95 -2.86 6.55
CA SER A 257 21.33 -1.60 6.98
C SER A 257 19.86 -1.76 7.36
N SER A 258 19.36 -0.76 8.08
CA SER A 258 17.94 -0.61 8.39
C SER A 258 17.53 0.86 8.26
N ASP A 259 16.39 1.10 7.62
CA ASP A 259 15.85 2.44 7.38
C ASP A 259 14.43 2.52 7.96
N ASP A 260 14.14 3.60 8.68
CA ASP A 260 12.80 3.84 9.22
C ASP A 260 11.85 4.34 8.12
N ILE A 261 10.62 3.85 8.17
CA ILE A 261 9.53 4.21 7.28
C ILE A 261 8.52 5.01 8.10
N THR A 262 8.13 6.17 7.59
CA THR A 262 6.97 6.93 8.05
C THR A 262 6.29 7.50 6.83
N ALA A 263 5.13 6.97 6.46
CA ALA A 263 4.44 7.32 5.24
C ALA A 263 2.93 7.47 5.46
N VAL A 264 2.27 8.34 4.69
CA VAL A 264 0.84 8.64 4.80
C VAL A 264 0.13 8.40 3.46
N ALA A 265 -1.14 8.01 3.52
CA ALA A 265 -1.97 7.77 2.34
C ALA A 265 -3.30 8.53 2.43
N PRO A 266 -3.92 8.89 1.29
CA PRO A 266 -5.25 9.51 1.27
C PRO A 266 -6.31 8.61 1.92
N ALA A 267 -7.42 9.22 2.35
CA ALA A 267 -8.56 8.50 2.90
C ALA A 267 -9.22 7.56 1.88
N VAL A 268 -9.83 6.48 2.36
CA VAL A 268 -10.53 5.49 1.54
C VAL A 268 -11.85 5.13 2.21
N GLU A 269 -12.92 4.97 1.43
CA GLU A 269 -14.21 4.51 1.95
C GLU A 269 -14.11 3.09 2.54
N ILE A 270 -14.75 2.86 3.68
CA ILE A 270 -14.85 1.54 4.28
C ILE A 270 -15.93 0.78 3.52
N THR A 271 -15.52 -0.13 2.64
CA THR A 271 -16.45 -1.03 1.95
C THR A 271 -16.82 -2.17 2.88
N ILE A 272 -18.02 -2.12 3.46
CA ILE A 272 -18.55 -3.23 4.25
C ILE A 272 -19.11 -4.26 3.27
N VAL A 273 -18.39 -5.35 3.04
CA VAL A 273 -18.95 -6.51 2.33
C VAL A 273 -19.97 -7.18 3.25
N SER A 274 -21.23 -6.79 3.10
CA SER A 274 -22.36 -7.52 3.68
C SER A 274 -22.56 -8.81 2.91
N THR A 275 -21.90 -9.87 3.34
CA THR A 275 -22.27 -11.23 2.94
C THR A 275 -23.49 -11.66 3.77
N ALA A 276 -24.66 -11.13 3.43
CA ALA A 276 -25.90 -11.73 3.92
C ALA A 276 -25.93 -13.18 3.39
N PRO A 277 -26.07 -14.21 4.25
CA PRO A 277 -26.30 -15.55 3.75
C PRO A 277 -27.62 -15.52 2.96
N THR A 278 -27.57 -15.86 1.68
CA THR A 278 -28.76 -16.20 0.89
C THR A 278 -29.33 -17.51 1.41
N GLY A 279 -29.95 -17.45 2.60
CA GLY A 279 -30.75 -18.51 3.18
C GLY A 279 -32.13 -18.52 2.53
N THR A 280 -32.21 -19.01 1.30
CA THR A 280 -33.43 -19.64 0.80
C THR A 280 -33.21 -21.13 0.88
N ASP A 281 -33.55 -21.71 2.03
CA ASP A 281 -34.08 -23.07 2.02
C ASP A 281 -35.36 -23.10 2.86
N THR A 282 -36.46 -22.90 2.15
CA THR A 282 -37.83 -23.18 2.56
C THR A 282 -37.99 -24.69 2.72
N GLY A 283 -37.52 -25.23 3.84
CA GLY A 283 -37.88 -26.56 4.30
C GLY A 283 -39.34 -26.58 4.74
N THR A 284 -40.25 -26.93 3.83
CA THR A 284 -41.65 -27.28 4.12
C THR A 284 -41.70 -28.46 5.08
N GLY A 285 -41.91 -28.19 6.36
CA GLY A 285 -42.32 -29.19 7.34
C GLY A 285 -43.65 -29.79 6.91
N THR A 286 -43.64 -31.04 6.47
CA THR A 286 -44.86 -31.84 6.32
C THR A 286 -45.14 -32.46 7.69
N GLU A 287 -46.10 -31.89 8.39
CA GLU A 287 -46.63 -32.43 9.65
C GLU A 287 -47.47 -33.66 9.32
N SER A 288 -46.90 -34.86 9.49
CA SER A 288 -47.63 -36.12 9.40
C SER A 288 -48.42 -36.33 10.69
N THR A 289 -49.74 -36.12 10.63
CA THR A 289 -50.68 -36.48 11.69
C THR A 289 -50.85 -38.02 11.71
N GLU A 290 -50.22 -38.70 12.66
CA GLU A 290 -50.55 -40.10 12.98
C GLU A 290 -51.94 -40.17 13.61
N THR A 291 -52.89 -40.81 12.91
CA THR A 291 -54.21 -41.14 13.46
C THR A 291 -54.13 -42.54 14.07
N ASN A 292 -54.02 -42.59 15.39
CA ASN A 292 -54.02 -43.83 16.15
C ASN A 292 -55.45 -44.41 16.14
N THR A 293 -55.65 -45.55 15.47
CA THR A 293 -56.93 -46.28 15.49
C THR A 293 -56.75 -47.50 16.40
N THR A 294 -57.52 -47.54 17.48
CA THR A 294 -57.56 -48.63 18.44
C THR A 294 -58.62 -49.65 17.98
N ASP A 295 -58.21 -50.91 17.82
CA ASP A 295 -59.09 -52.09 17.89
C ASP A 295 -58.99 -52.71 19.29
#